data_AF-A0A318Z353-F1
#
_entry.id   AF-A0A318Z353-F1
#
_cell.length_a   1.000
_cell.length_b   1.000
_cell.length_c   1.000
_cell.angle_alpha   90.00
_cell.angle_beta   90.00
_cell.angle_gamma   90.00
#
_symmetry.space_group_name_H-M   'P 1'
#
loop_
_entity.id
_entity.type
_entity.pdbx_description
1 polymer ?
#
loop_
_entity_poly.entity_id
_entity_poly.type
_entity_poly.pdbx_seq_one_letter_code
_entity_poly.pdbx_strand_id
1 'polypeptide(L)' 'GKYKEAETIYRRAPQGYEKVLGPEHPYTLTSMHSFALTLKTQEKLYKALSLLRQYTNQYIKI' A
#
# COMPACT_ATOMS: atom_id res chain seq x y z
N GLY A 1 -13.93 14.09 -2.72
CA GLY A 1 -14.66 12.81 -2.61
C GLY A 1 -13.87 11.87 -1.73
N LYS A 2 -14.54 11.14 -0.83
CA LYS A 2 -13.94 10.33 0.26
C LYS A 2 -12.79 9.40 -0.19
N TYR A 3 -12.82 8.95 -1.44
CA TYR A 3 -11.77 8.16 -2.08
C TYR A 3 -10.42 8.89 -2.26
N LYS A 4 -10.40 10.19 -2.54
CA LYS A 4 -9.15 10.99 -2.64
C LYS A 4 -8.48 11.20 -1.28
N GLU A 5 -9.28 11.37 -0.23
CA GLU A 5 -8.79 11.44 1.15
C GLU A 5 -8.22 10.09 1.61
N ALA A 6 -8.95 9.00 1.34
CA ALA A 6 -8.46 7.65 1.57
C ALA A 6 -7.14 7.38 0.83
N GLU A 7 -7.03 7.76 -0.45
CA GLU A 7 -5.78 7.62 -1.22
C GLU A 7 -4.60 8.37 -0.59
N THR A 8 -4.85 9.54 0.02
CA THR A 8 -3.82 10.34 0.69
C THR A 8 -3.36 9.68 1.99
N ILE A 9 -4.30 9.18 2.80
CA ILE A 9 -4.01 8.50 4.07
C ILE A 9 -3.29 7.17 3.81
N TYR A 10 -3.80 6.36 2.88
CA TYR A 10 -3.22 5.06 2.56
C TYR A 10 -1.88 5.13 1.81
N ARG A 11 -1.52 6.28 1.22
CA ARG A 11 -0.16 6.50 0.68
C ARG A 11 0.87 6.71 1.78
N ARG A 12 0.48 7.33 2.90
CA ARG A 12 1.38 7.68 4.01
C ARG A 12 1.46 6.59 5.08
N ALA A 13 0.39 5.82 5.26
CA ALA A 13 0.33 4.78 6.29
C ALA A 13 1.44 3.71 6.15
N PRO A 14 1.72 3.13 4.95
CA PRO A 14 2.77 2.13 4.80
C PRO A 14 4.16 2.66 5.18
N GLN A 15 4.48 3.90 4.82
CA GLN A 15 5.76 4.53 5.16
C GLN A 15 5.93 4.75 6.67
N GLY A 16 4.83 5.09 7.36
CA GLY A 16 4.82 5.22 8.81
C GLY A 16 5.01 3.87 9.51
N TYR A 17 4.29 2.84 9.06
CA TYR A 17 4.42 1.50 9.60
C TYR A 17 5.80 0.89 9.33
N GLU A 18 6.34 1.05 8.13
CA GLU A 18 7.68 0.59 7.79
C GLU A 18 8.75 1.25 8.67
N LYS A 19 8.65 2.56 8.90
CA LYS A 19 9.60 3.29 9.75
C LYS A 19 9.57 2.84 11.21
N VAL A 20 8.40 2.49 11.74
CA VAL A 20 8.20 2.16 13.16
C VAL A 20 8.37 0.67 13.44
N LEU A 21 7.86 -0.18 12.54
CA LEU A 21 7.72 -1.62 12.74
C LEU A 21 8.65 -2.44 11.85
N GLY A 22 9.23 -1.82 10.83
CA GLY A 22 10.00 -2.49 9.80
C GLY A 22 9.14 -2.98 8.63
N PRO A 23 9.78 -3.32 7.51
CA PRO A 23 9.10 -3.67 6.26
C PRO A 23 8.37 -5.03 6.26
N GLU A 24 8.87 -5.98 7.04
CA GLU A 24 8.32 -7.34 7.11
C GLU A 24 7.20 -7.47 8.15
N HIS A 25 6.94 -6.40 8.93
CA HIS A 25 5.94 -6.46 9.98
C HIS A 25 4.53 -6.69 9.40
N PRO A 26 3.71 -7.59 9.97
CA PRO A 26 2.38 -7.91 9.45
C PRO A 26 1.45 -6.70 9.24
N TYR A 27 1.52 -5.69 10.11
CA TYR A 27 0.77 -4.44 9.94
C TYR A 27 1.27 -3.57 8.78
N THR A 28 2.58 -3.54 8.51
CA THR A 28 3.13 -2.88 7.33
C THR A 28 2.58 -3.55 6.06
N LEU A 29 2.61 -4.89 6.01
CA LEU A 29 2.07 -5.68 4.89
C LEU A 29 0.55 -5.47 4.70
N THR A 30 -0.20 -5.49 5.80
CA THR A 30 -1.66 -5.34 5.78
C THR A 30 -2.08 -3.94 5.30
N SER A 31 -1.36 -2.90 5.72
CA SER A 31 -1.65 -1.51 5.32
C SER A 31 -1.59 -1.30 3.80
N MET A 32 -0.72 -2.05 3.13
CA MET A 32 -0.52 -1.98 1.69
C MET A 32 -1.55 -2.73 0.88
N HIS A 33 -1.99 -3.88 1.40
CA HIS A 33 -3.12 -4.59 0.83
C HIS A 33 -4.39 -3.71 0.88
N SER A 34 -4.65 -3.03 1.99
CA SER A 34 -5.76 -2.07 2.10
C SER A 34 -5.64 -0.90 1.13
N PHE A 35 -4.42 -0.42 0.87
CA PHE A 35 -4.20 0.64 -0.12
C PHE A 35 -4.49 0.17 -1.55
N ALA A 36 -4.03 -1.03 -1.92
CA ALA A 36 -4.28 -1.62 -3.23
C ALA A 36 -5.79 -1.84 -3.49
N LEU A 37 -6.54 -2.27 -2.47
CA LEU A 37 -8.00 -2.39 -2.55
C LEU A 37 -8.67 -1.04 -2.79
N THR A 38 -8.24 0.02 -2.09
CA THR A 38 -8.77 1.38 -2.29
C THR A 38 -8.53 1.86 -3.73
N LEU A 39 -7.36 1.56 -4.32
CA LEU A 39 -7.06 1.90 -5.71
C LEU A 39 -7.89 1.08 -6.71
N LYS A 40 -8.16 -0.20 -6.43
CA LYS A 40 -9.07 -1.05 -7.22
C LYS A 40 -10.50 -0.50 -7.23
N THR A 41 -11.00 -0.06 -6.06
CA THR A 41 -12.35 0.55 -5.96
C THR A 41 -12.48 1.90 -6.67
N GLN A 42 -11.35 2.55 -7.00
CA GLN A 42 -11.31 3.76 -7.83
C GLN A 42 -11.09 3.46 -9.33
N GLU A 43 -11.29 2.21 -9.77
CA GLU A 43 -10.99 1.72 -11.12
C GLU A 43 -9.53 1.91 -11.58
N LYS A 44 -8.63 2.29 -10.66
CA LYS A 44 -7.20 2.48 -10.91
C LYS A 44 -6.45 1.15 -10.74
N LEU A 45 -6.93 0.11 -11.43
CA LEU A 45 -6.38 -1.26 -11.38
C LEU A 45 -4.87 -1.30 -11.63
N TYR A 46 -4.38 -0.54 -12.62
CA TYR A 46 -2.97 -0.49 -12.98
C TYR A 46 -2.07 0.11 -11.87
N LYS A 47 -2.60 1.05 -11.08
CA LYS A 47 -1.88 1.65 -9.94
C LYS A 47 -1.84 0.72 -8.73
N ALA A 48 -2.92 -0.01 -8.46
CA ALA A 48 -2.95 -1.03 -7.41
C ALA A 48 -1.93 -2.14 -7.67
N LEU A 49 -1.92 -2.65 -8.91
CA LEU A 49 -1.04 -3.75 -9.32
C LEU A 49 0.44 -3.36 -9.31
N SER A 50 0.77 -2.17 -9.84
CA SER A 50 2.15 -1.66 -9.86
C SER A 50 2.69 -1.43 -8.45
N LEU A 51 1.87 -0.91 -7.54
CA LEU A 51 2.30 -0.66 -6.17
C LEU A 51 2.55 -1.95 -5.39
N LEU A 52 1.64 -2.94 -5.51
CA LEU A 52 1.86 -4.27 -4.93
C LEU A 52 3.13 -4.91 -5.49
N ARG A 53 3.34 -4.85 -6.81
CA ARG A 53 4.51 -5.43 -7.47
C ARG A 53 5.82 -4.74 -7.08
N GLN A 54 5.83 -3.41 -7.00
CA GLN A 54 7.01 -2.66 -6.55
C GLN A 54 7.37 -3.04 -5.11
N TYR A 55 6.36 -3.17 -4.24
CA TYR A 55 6.59 -3.50 -2.85
C TYR A 55 7.03 -4.96 -2.67
N THR A 56 6.38 -5.93 -3.33
CA THR A 56 6.86 -7.31 -3.30
C THR A 56 8.30 -7.39 -3.77
N ASN A 57 8.68 -6.67 -4.82
CA ASN A 57 10.07 -6.66 -5.30
C ASN A 57 11.06 -5.96 -4.36
N GLN A 58 10.62 -4.98 -3.58
CA GLN A 58 11.49 -4.21 -2.68
C GLN A 58 11.71 -4.90 -1.33
N TYR A 59 10.74 -5.68 -0.85
CA TYR A 59 10.74 -6.25 0.51
C TYR A 59 10.71 -7.77 0.56
N ILE A 60 10.30 -8.43 -0.52
CA ILE A 60 10.45 -9.87 -0.72
C ILE A 60 11.41 -9.99 -1.91
N LYS A 61 12.72 -9.93 -1.65
CA LYS A 61 13.72 -10.24 -2.68
C LYS A 61 13.48 -11.68 -3.14
N ILE A 62 12.85 -11.84 -4.30
CA ILE A 62 12.79 -13.10 -5.06
C ILE A 62 14.07 -13.18 -5.88
#